data_AF-A0A0D2MJ06-F1
#
_entry.id   AF-A0A0D2MJ06-F1
#
_cell.length_a   1.000
_cell.length_b   1.000
_cell.length_c   1.000
_cell.angle_alpha   90.00
_cell.angle_beta   90.00
_cell.angle_gamma   90.00
#
_symmetry.space_group_name_H-M   'P 1'
#
loop_
_entity.id
_entity.type
_entity.pdbx_description
1 polymer ?
#
loop_
_entity_poly.entity_id
_entity_poly.type
_entity_poly.pdbx_seq_one_letter_code
_entity_poly.pdbx_strand_id
1 'polypeptide(L)' 'MTIWLEHQSSKEAGGIYLFQDRASAEAYLVMHAQRLKGFGIPEVNAKIFDVNEALSDVTKAVLTAGGGGRGRGGA' A
#
# COMPACT_ATOMS: atom_id res chain seq x y z
N MET A 1 7.15 0.40 2.75
CA MET A 1 6.68 1.76 3.06
C MET A 1 5.17 1.85 2.83
N THR A 2 4.45 2.64 3.63
CA THR A 2 3.01 2.91 3.43
C THR A 2 2.73 4.37 3.71
N ILE A 3 2.01 5.03 2.80
CA ILE A 3 1.54 6.41 2.93
C ILE A 3 0.02 6.38 2.87
N TRP A 4 -0.66 7.03 3.81
CA TRP A 4 -2.11 7.19 3.79
C TRP A 4 -2.50 8.54 3.21
N LEU A 5 -3.50 8.53 2.35
CA LEU A 5 -4.06 9.71 1.70
C LEU A 5 -5.53 9.81 2.08
N GLU A 6 -5.98 11.03 2.38
CA GLU A 6 -7.38 11.34 2.61
C GLU A 6 -7.71 12.66 1.94
N HIS A 7 -8.86 12.70 1.28
CA HIS A 7 -9.47 13.90 0.76
C HIS A 7 -10.86 14.04 1.38
N GLN A 8 -10.89 14.70 2.54
CA GLN A 8 -12.09 14.77 3.39
C GLN A 8 -13.28 15.41 2.68
N SER A 9 -13.06 16.38 1.79
CA SER A 9 -14.12 17.09 1.06
C SER A 9 -14.84 16.20 0.04
N SER A 10 -14.13 15.30 -0.66
CA SER A 10 -14.75 14.28 -1.53
C SER A 10 -15.03 12.96 -0.82
N LYS A 11 -14.68 12.85 0.47
CA LYS A 11 -14.80 11.63 1.30
C LYS A 11 -14.06 10.44 0.70
N GLU A 12 -12.90 10.71 0.11
CA GLU A 12 -12.04 9.68 -0.44
C GLU A 12 -10.86 9.42 0.49
N ALA A 13 -10.51 8.15 0.64
CA ALA A 13 -9.32 7.74 1.36
C ALA A 13 -8.62 6.62 0.60
N GLY A 14 -7.31 6.53 0.75
CA GLY A 14 -6.50 5.51 0.08
C GLY A 14 -5.09 5.44 0.66
N GLY A 15 -4.23 4.72 -0.04
CA GLY A 15 -2.84 4.62 0.34
C GLY A 15 -1.93 4.26 -0.81
N ILE A 16 -0.67 4.67 -0.68
CA ILE A 16 0.43 4.27 -1.55
C ILE A 16 1.29 3.26 -0.79
N TYR A 17 1.51 2.10 -1.39
CA TYR A 17 2.19 0.97 -0.78
C TYR A 17 3.39 0.58 -1.62
N LEU A 18 4.54 0.39 -0.96
CA LEU A 18 5.75 -0.15 -1.57
C LEU A 18 5.99 -1.57 -1.08
N PHE A 19 5.96 -2.51 -2.01
CA PHE A 19 6.21 -3.94 -1.80
C PHE A 19 7.58 -4.36 -2.37
N GLN A 20 8.09 -5.48 -1.89
CA GLN A 20 9.35 -6.05 -2.37
C GLN A 20 9.23 -6.62 -3.79
N ASP A 21 8.06 -7.13 -4.13
CA ASP A 21 7.76 -7.74 -5.42
C ASP A 21 6.29 -7.57 -5.78
N ARG A 22 5.99 -7.84 -7.06
CA ARG A 22 4.66 -7.70 -7.62
C ARG A 22 3.66 -8.69 -7.02
N ALA A 23 4.07 -9.93 -6.77
CA ALA A 23 3.19 -10.97 -6.22
C ALA A 23 2.65 -10.58 -4.84
N SER A 24 3.50 -9.99 -4.01
CA SER A 24 3.14 -9.43 -2.70
C SER A 24 2.12 -8.29 -2.82
N ALA A 25 2.29 -7.41 -3.80
CA ALA A 25 1.35 -6.31 -4.07
C ALA A 25 -0.03 -6.83 -4.52
N GLU A 26 -0.05 -7.81 -5.42
CA GLU A 26 -1.27 -8.44 -5.92
C GLU A 26 -2.02 -9.19 -4.81
N ALA A 27 -1.30 -9.98 -4.00
CA ALA A 27 -1.89 -10.68 -2.86
C ALA A 27 -2.48 -9.71 -1.84
N TYR A 28 -1.78 -8.60 -1.54
CA TYR A 28 -2.28 -7.57 -0.64
C TYR A 28 -3.54 -6.90 -1.21
N LEU A 29 -3.57 -6.58 -2.51
CA LEU A 29 -4.72 -5.95 -3.14
C LEU A 29 -5.98 -6.84 -3.01
N VAL A 30 -5.87 -8.14 -3.28
CA VAL A 30 -6.99 -9.08 -3.15
C VAL A 30 -7.49 -9.13 -1.71
N MET A 31 -6.59 -9.34 -0.75
CA MET A 31 -6.94 -9.39 0.68
C MET A 31 -7.58 -8.08 1.15
N HIS A 32 -7.00 -6.94 0.77
CA HIS A 32 -7.45 -5.64 1.24
C HIS A 32 -8.79 -5.25 0.63
N ALA A 33 -9.01 -5.52 -0.67
CA ALA A 33 -10.29 -5.26 -1.33
C ALA A 33 -11.42 -6.10 -0.71
N GLN A 34 -11.17 -7.38 -0.39
CA GLN A 34 -12.16 -8.22 0.31
C GLN A 34 -12.51 -7.65 1.70
N ARG A 35 -11.51 -7.20 2.45
CA ARG A 35 -11.73 -6.57 3.76
C ARG A 35 -12.53 -5.28 3.66
N LEU A 36 -12.23 -4.42 2.69
CA LEU A 36 -12.94 -3.15 2.47
C LEU A 36 -14.41 -3.38 2.06
N LYS A 37 -14.68 -4.42 1.26
CA LYS A 37 -16.06 -4.85 0.97
C LYS A 37 -16.83 -5.20 2.24
N GLY A 38 -16.19 -5.87 3.20
CA GLY A 38 -16.76 -6.16 4.52
C GLY A 38 -17.08 -4.90 5.36
N PHE A 39 -16.44 -3.77 5.06
CA PHE A 39 -16.73 -2.46 5.68
C PHE A 39 -17.74 -1.62 4.91
N GLY A 40 -18.40 -2.19 3.89
CA GLY A 40 -19.38 -1.48 3.08
C GLY A 40 -18.78 -0.60 1.99
N ILE A 41 -17.51 -0.81 1.63
CA ILE A 41 -16.83 -0.14 0.51
C ILE A 41 -16.80 -1.15 -0.66
N PRO A 42 -17.79 -1.11 -1.58
CA PRO A 42 -17.96 -2.16 -2.58
C PRO A 42 -16.90 -2.13 -3.68
N GLU A 43 -16.38 -0.94 -3.98
CA GLU A 43 -15.45 -0.68 -5.07
C GLU A 43 -14.13 -0.12 -4.54
N VAL A 44 -13.03 -0.68 -5.05
CA VAL A 44 -11.67 -0.25 -4.73
C VAL A 44 -10.96 0.10 -6.03
N ASN A 45 -10.57 1.37 -6.17
CA ASN A 45 -9.77 1.83 -7.29
C ASN A 45 -8.29 1.61 -6.98
N ALA A 46 -7.65 0.66 -7.65
CA ALA A 46 -6.24 0.33 -7.44
C ALA A 46 -5.47 0.24 -8.76
N LYS A 47 -4.19 0.59 -8.72
CA LYS A 47 -3.23 0.44 -9.82
C LYS A 47 -1.90 -0.09 -9.26
N ILE A 48 -1.23 -0.95 -10.02
CA ILE A 48 0.08 -1.50 -9.68
C ILE A 48 1.07 -1.01 -10.73
N PHE A 49 2.16 -0.41 -10.27
CA PHE A 49 3.25 0.10 -11.09
C PHE A 49 4.57 -0.45 -10.59
N ASP A 50 5.54 -0.56 -11.49
CA ASP A 50 6.93 -0.81 -11.12
C ASP A 50 7.60 0.50 -10.72
N VAL A 51 8.57 0.43 -9.81
CA VAL A 51 9.33 1.60 -9.35
C VAL A 51 10.42 1.92 -10.38
N ASN A 52 10.47 3.18 -10.82
CA ASN A 52 11.63 3.68 -11.55
C ASN A 52 12.69 4.12 -10.54
N GLU A 53 13.61 3.22 -10.18
CA GLU A 53 14.63 3.45 -9.15
C GLU A 53 15.52 4.65 -9.49
N ALA A 54 15.97 4.77 -10.74
CA ALA A 54 16.85 5.85 -11.17
C ALA A 54 16.24 7.25 -10.95
N LEU A 55 14.97 7.46 -11.30
CA LEU A 55 14.29 8.74 -11.07
C LEU A 55 13.92 8.94 -9.58
N SER A 56 13.66 7.86 -8.87
CA SER A 56 13.36 7.88 -7.43
C SER A 56 14.58 8.32 -6.63
N ASP A 57 15.78 7.88 -7.02
CA ASP A 57 17.04 8.26 -6.40
C ASP A 57 17.33 9.76 -6.58
N VAL A 58 17.06 10.31 -7.77
CA VAL A 58 17.21 11.76 -8.04
C VAL A 58 16.35 12.58 -7.09
N THR A 59 15.15 12.09 -6.76
CA THR A 59 14.20 12.76 -5.86
C THR A 59 14.30 12.29 -4.40
N LYS A 60 15.32 11.49 -4.08
CA LYS A 60 15.65 11.00 -2.73
C LYS A 60 14.52 10.20 -2.08
N ALA A 61 13.78 9.44 -2.87
CA ALA A 61 12.75 8.55 -2.34
C ALA A 61 13.39 7.48 -1.42
N VAL A 62 12.78 7.26 -0.25
CA VAL A 62 13.21 6.18 0.65
C VAL A 62 12.52 4.89 0.24
N LEU A 63 13.20 4.05 -0.55
CA LEU A 63 12.70 2.78 -1.05
C LEU A 63 12.94 1.63 -0.06
N THR A 64 12.44 1.78 1.18
CA THR A 64 12.42 0.67 2.13
C THR A 64 11.08 -0.04 2.02
N ALA A 65 11.06 -1.16 1.30
CA ALA A 65 9.94 -2.09 1.36
C ALA A 65 9.78 -2.53 2.82
N GLY A 66 8.54 -2.49 3.33
CA GLY A 66 8.30 -2.85 4.72
C GLY A 66 8.53 -4.35 4.88
N GLY A 67 9.73 -4.76 5.29
CA GLY A 67 10.02 -6.13 5.68
C GLY A 67 9.11 -6.53 6.85
N GLY A 68 8.40 -7.65 6.69
CA GLY A 68 7.60 -8.24 7.76
C GLY A 68 8.44 -8.45 9.02
N GLY A 69 8.03 -7.83 10.11
CA GLY A 69 8.80 -7.87 11.36
C GLY A 69 8.15 -7.05 12.48
N ARG A 70 6.90 -7.38 12.86
CA ARG A 70 6.41 -7.05 14.20
C ARG A 70 6.12 -8.34 14.94
N GLY A 71 7.18 -8.91 15.51
CA GLY A 71 7.05 -9.80 16.65
C GLY A 71 6.43 -9.01 17.81
N ARG A 72 5.12 -9.20 18.04
CA ARG A 72 4.52 -8.95 19.34
C ARG A 72 4.79 -10.20 20.19
N GLY A 73 5.95 -10.24 20.83
CA GLY A 73 6.18 -11.11 21.99
C GLY A 73 5.47 -10.46 23.18
N GLY A 74 4.36 -11.07 23.60
CA GLY A 74 3.75 -10.81 24.90
C GLY A 74 4.24 -11.86 25.89
N ALA A 75 4.85 -11.38 26.97
CA ALA A 75 4.86 -11.99 28.30
C ALA A 75 5.12 -10.86 29.29
#